data_AF-A0A9D1HAV8-F1
#
_entry.id   AF-A0A9D1HAV8-F1
#
_cell.length_a   1.000
_cell.length_b   1.000
_cell.length_c   1.000
_cell.angle_alpha   90.00
_cell.angle_beta   90.00
_cell.angle_gamma   90.00
#
_symmetry.space_group_name_H-M   'P 1'
#
loop_
_entity.id
_entity.type
_entity.pdbx_description
1 polymer ?
#
loop_
_entity_poly.entity_id
_entity_poly.type
_entity_poly.pdbx_seq_one_letter_code
_entity_poly.pdbx_strand_id
1 'polypeptide(L)'
;MSLMELFSNPDTMHSLSFGEKMAGSAVTMLMGMGITFCVLILLWAFVAVMGKCMTMATKGDKASKEETKAAATPSVAAPAATTSNTDDTLAAVIAAAIAAYQSEGGTGNLVVRKIKRISGDSTTWSNAAIEDCIESRRF
;
A
#
# COMPACT_ATOMS: atom_id res chain seq x y z
N MET A 1 38.64 -3.24 -14.14
CA MET A 1 37.60 -2.54 -14.92
C MET A 1 36.27 -2.84 -14.27
N SER A 2 35.56 -1.81 -13.82
CA SER A 2 34.38 -1.93 -12.97
C SER A 2 33.20 -2.52 -13.77
N LEU A 3 32.45 -3.43 -13.16
CA LEU A 3 31.21 -4.02 -13.67
C LEU A 3 30.17 -2.92 -14.05
N MET A 4 30.31 -1.74 -13.45
CA MET A 4 29.50 -0.55 -13.72
C MET A 4 29.83 0.13 -15.05
N GLU A 5 31.07 0.04 -15.56
CA GLU A 5 31.44 0.55 -16.90
C GLU A 5 31.05 -0.42 -18.02
N LEU A 6 31.00 -1.72 -17.73
CA LEU A 6 30.63 -2.76 -18.71
C LEU A 6 29.11 -2.82 -18.95
N PHE A 7 28.31 -2.39 -17.97
CA PHE A 7 26.86 -2.21 -18.10
C PHE A 7 26.44 -0.81 -18.57
N SER A 8 27.36 0.18 -18.55
CA SER A 8 27.11 1.53 -19.06
C SER A 8 27.33 1.67 -20.57
N ASN A 9 27.92 0.66 -21.24
CA ASN A 9 28.06 0.62 -22.69
C ASN A 9 26.96 -0.28 -23.30
N PRO A 10 26.09 0.24 -24.17
CA PRO A 10 24.96 -0.52 -24.72
C PRO A 10 25.37 -1.65 -25.68
N ASP A 11 26.57 -1.59 -26.26
CA ASP A 11 27.08 -2.62 -27.18
C ASP A 11 27.59 -3.88 -26.46
N THR A 12 28.17 -3.75 -25.26
CA THR A 12 28.62 -4.89 -24.43
C THR A 12 27.45 -5.63 -23.77
N MET A 13 26.30 -4.96 -23.61
CA MET A 13 25.05 -5.57 -23.11
C MET A 13 24.42 -6.55 -24.11
N HIS A 14 24.67 -6.37 -25.41
CA HIS A 14 24.20 -7.25 -26.48
C HIS A 14 25.19 -8.39 -26.79
N SER A 15 26.47 -8.23 -26.47
CA SER A 15 27.50 -9.25 -26.69
C SER A 15 27.64 -10.28 -25.56
N LEU A 16 27.02 -10.05 -24.41
CA LEU A 16 26.98 -11.01 -23.29
C LEU A 16 25.88 -12.04 -23.51
N SER A 17 26.23 -13.32 -23.35
CA SER A 17 25.31 -14.44 -23.51
C SER A 17 24.14 -14.33 -22.52
N PHE A 18 22.96 -14.80 -22.90
CA PHE A 18 21.79 -14.87 -22.00
C PHE A 18 22.14 -15.55 -20.66
N GLY A 19 23.07 -16.51 -20.68
CA GLY A 19 23.57 -17.19 -19.48
C GLY A 19 24.33 -16.27 -18.51
N GLU A 20 25.13 -15.34 -19.00
CA GLU A 20 25.88 -14.41 -18.15
C GLU A 20 24.97 -13.35 -17.53
N LYS A 21 23.96 -12.90 -18.28
CA LYS A 21 22.92 -11.98 -17.80
C LYS A 21 22.03 -12.67 -16.75
N MET A 22 21.68 -13.93 -16.99
CA MET A 22 20.94 -14.74 -16.03
C MET A 22 21.75 -15.00 -14.75
N ALA A 23 23.04 -15.33 -14.87
CA ALA A 23 23.92 -15.53 -13.72
C ALA A 23 24.09 -14.25 -12.88
N GLY A 24 24.31 -13.10 -13.53
CA GLY A 24 24.40 -11.80 -12.85
C GLY A 24 23.10 -11.45 -12.11
N SER A 25 21.95 -11.67 -12.73
CA SER A 25 20.65 -11.43 -12.09
C SER A 25 20.38 -12.39 -10.93
N ALA A 26 20.75 -13.67 -11.08
CA ALA A 26 20.60 -14.67 -10.02
C ALA A 26 21.40 -14.31 -8.76
N VAL A 27 22.63 -13.79 -8.92
CA VAL A 27 23.45 -13.34 -7.80
C VAL A 27 22.76 -12.20 -7.05
N THR A 28 22.19 -11.22 -7.75
CA THR A 28 21.47 -10.11 -7.10
C THR A 28 20.19 -10.56 -6.40
N MET A 29 19.45 -11.51 -6.98
CA MET A 29 18.27 -12.11 -6.34
C MET A 29 18.65 -12.88 -5.08
N LEU A 30 19.73 -13.65 -5.11
CA LEU A 30 20.20 -14.42 -3.95
C LEU A 30 20.66 -13.47 -2.84
N MET A 31 21.34 -12.38 -3.19
CA MET A 31 21.74 -11.36 -2.23
C MET A 31 20.52 -10.65 -1.59
N GLY A 32 19.50 -10.32 -2.39
CA GLY A 32 18.24 -9.72 -1.92
C GLY A 32 17.39 -10.68 -1.08
N MET A 33 17.27 -11.93 -1.50
CA MET A 33 16.57 -12.99 -0.77
C MET A 33 17.29 -13.34 0.54
N GLY A 34 18.62 -13.33 0.53
CA GLY A 34 19.43 -13.55 1.72
C GLY A 34 19.27 -12.44 2.77
N ILE A 35 19.37 -11.17 2.36
CA ILE A 35 19.23 -10.05 3.31
C ILE A 35 17.84 -9.99 3.93
N THR A 36 16.80 -10.23 3.13
CA THR A 36 15.42 -10.27 3.63
C THR A 36 15.22 -11.43 4.62
N PHE A 37 15.78 -12.61 4.35
CA PHE A 37 15.77 -13.73 5.30
C PHE A 37 16.48 -13.41 6.62
N CYS A 38 17.65 -12.75 6.57
CA CYS A 38 18.36 -12.30 7.76
C CYS A 38 17.52 -11.30 8.59
N VAL A 39 16.87 -10.33 7.94
CA VAL A 39 16.02 -9.34 8.63
C VAL A 39 14.84 -10.01 9.33
N LEU A 40 14.19 -10.99 8.69
CA LEU A 40 13.08 -11.74 9.30
C LEU A 40 13.52 -12.53 10.53
N ILE A 41 14.67 -13.20 10.47
CA ILE A 41 15.24 -13.94 11.61
C ILE A 41 15.57 -12.98 12.75
N LEU A 42 16.18 -11.83 12.45
CA LEU A 42 16.49 -10.82 13.45
C LEU A 42 15.20 -10.33 14.12
N LEU A 43 14.17 -9.95 13.36
CA LEU A 43 12.90 -9.47 13.91
C LEU A 43 12.24 -10.52 14.79
N TRP A 44 12.23 -11.79 14.35
CA TRP A 44 11.75 -12.91 15.17
C TRP A 44 12.54 -13.06 16.47
N ALA A 45 13.87 -12.98 16.40
CA ALA A 45 14.73 -13.04 17.59
C ALA A 45 14.48 -11.86 18.55
N PHE A 46 14.31 -10.63 18.05
CA PHE A 46 13.98 -9.47 18.87
C PHE A 46 12.65 -9.63 19.61
N VAL A 47 11.59 -10.09 18.92
CA VAL A 47 10.29 -10.37 19.54
C VAL A 47 10.41 -11.50 20.55
N ALA A 48 11.16 -12.56 20.25
CA ALA A 48 11.39 -13.67 21.17
C ALA A 48 12.20 -13.25 22.41
N VAL A 49 13.18 -12.35 22.28
CA VAL A 49 13.96 -11.82 23.41
C VAL A 49 13.09 -10.91 24.28
N MET A 50 12.30 -10.00 23.70
CA MET A 50 11.36 -9.17 24.46
C MET A 50 10.28 -10.02 25.15
N GLY A 51 9.73 -11.02 24.44
CA GLY A 51 8.80 -11.98 25.00
C GLY A 51 9.43 -12.81 26.13
N LYS A 52 10.65 -13.30 25.94
CA LYS A 52 11.39 -14.05 26.98
C LYS A 52 11.70 -13.15 28.18
N CYS A 53 12.11 -11.90 27.96
CA CYS A 53 12.35 -10.91 29.01
C CYS A 53 11.08 -10.64 29.83
N MET A 54 9.93 -10.50 29.17
CA MET A 54 8.64 -10.34 29.84
C MET A 54 8.23 -11.62 30.60
N THR A 55 8.48 -12.82 30.06
CA THR A 55 8.24 -14.08 30.79
C THR A 55 9.19 -14.31 31.97
N MET A 56 10.42 -13.77 31.93
CA MET A 56 11.33 -13.77 33.07
C MET A 56 10.89 -12.79 34.15
N ALA A 57 10.31 -11.65 33.77
CA ALA A 57 9.70 -10.70 34.70
C ALA A 57 8.38 -11.21 35.29
N THR A 58 7.60 -12.04 34.57
CA THR A 58 6.34 -12.64 35.06
C THR A 58 6.51 -14.03 35.66
N LYS A 59 7.71 -14.61 35.73
CA LYS A 59 7.93 -15.85 36.51
C LYS A 59 7.86 -15.62 38.04
N GLY A 60 7.58 -14.38 38.47
CA GLY A 60 7.14 -14.07 39.83
C GLY A 60 5.63 -13.87 39.98
N ASP A 61 4.86 -13.73 38.90
CA ASP A 61 3.46 -13.32 38.98
C ASP A 61 2.68 -13.81 37.75
N LYS A 62 1.60 -14.58 37.98
CA LYS A 62 0.68 -15.19 36.98
C LYS A 62 0.91 -16.65 36.59
N ALA A 63 0.90 -17.50 37.62
CA ALA A 63 0.17 -18.79 37.57
C ALA A 63 -1.35 -18.57 37.74
N SER A 64 -1.93 -17.57 37.08
CA SER A 64 -3.38 -17.34 37.07
C SER A 64 -3.67 -16.29 36.02
N LYS A 65 -4.08 -16.72 34.83
CA LYS A 65 -5.27 -16.23 34.10
C LYS A 65 -5.31 -16.89 32.72
N GLU A 66 -5.18 -18.21 32.72
CA GLU A 66 -5.62 -19.05 31.63
C GLU A 66 -6.97 -19.61 32.07
N GLU A 67 -8.03 -18.80 31.92
CA GLU A 67 -9.40 -19.30 32.09
C GLU A 67 -10.31 -18.54 31.10
N THR A 68 -10.30 -19.06 29.88
CA THR A 68 -11.50 -19.62 29.25
C THR A 68 -12.82 -18.87 29.48
N LYS A 69 -13.21 -18.09 28.47
CA LYS A 69 -14.46 -18.25 27.70
C LYS A 69 -15.66 -18.89 28.45
N ALA A 70 -16.71 -18.12 28.73
CA ALA A 70 -18.11 -18.38 28.33
C ALA A 70 -19.17 -17.61 29.16
N ALA A 71 -20.28 -17.31 28.48
CA ALA A 71 -21.65 -17.19 28.98
C ALA A 71 -22.24 -15.79 29.34
N ALA A 72 -23.15 -15.36 28.43
CA ALA A 72 -24.52 -14.87 28.67
C ALA A 72 -24.79 -13.45 29.26
N THR A 73 -25.10 -12.51 28.34
CA THR A 73 -26.25 -11.56 28.25
C THR A 73 -27.25 -11.41 29.41
N PRO A 74 -28.11 -10.34 29.42
CA PRO A 74 -27.92 -8.90 29.20
C PRO A 74 -28.60 -8.08 30.34
N SER A 75 -28.34 -6.76 30.48
CA SER A 75 -29.24 -5.91 31.28
C SER A 75 -29.29 -4.47 30.78
N VAL A 76 -30.51 -3.96 30.77
CA VAL A 76 -31.08 -2.84 30.03
C VAL A 76 -31.00 -1.54 30.85
N ALA A 77 -30.74 -0.40 30.19
CA ALA A 77 -31.43 0.89 30.43
C ALA A 77 -30.89 2.01 29.51
N ALA A 78 -31.64 2.34 28.47
CA ALA A 78 -31.79 3.71 27.95
C ALA A 78 -32.95 4.38 28.75
N PRO A 79 -33.20 5.72 28.78
CA PRO A 79 -33.00 6.70 27.70
C PRO A 79 -32.69 8.18 28.11
N ALA A 80 -32.25 9.02 27.15
CA ALA A 80 -32.90 10.28 26.77
C ALA A 80 -32.00 11.21 25.94
N ALA A 81 -32.64 11.85 24.96
CA ALA A 81 -32.09 12.65 23.87
C ALA A 81 -31.22 13.85 24.30
N THR A 82 -30.21 14.13 23.48
CA THR A 82 -29.71 15.49 23.26
C THR A 82 -29.57 15.72 21.76
N THR A 83 -30.54 16.48 21.23
CA THR A 83 -30.38 17.43 20.14
C THR A 83 -29.75 16.96 18.82
N SER A 84 -30.65 16.79 17.87
CA SER A 84 -30.54 16.66 16.42
C SER A 84 -29.72 17.73 15.68
N ASN A 85 -28.48 18.02 16.08
CA ASN A 85 -27.58 18.96 15.36
C ASN A 85 -26.26 18.32 14.89
N THR A 86 -25.95 17.10 15.33
CA THR A 86 -24.73 16.40 14.88
C THR A 86 -24.86 15.94 13.43
N ASP A 87 -26.06 15.56 12.99
CA ASP A 87 -26.28 15.08 11.62
C ASP A 87 -26.22 16.23 10.61
N ASP A 88 -26.75 17.40 10.95
CA ASP A 88 -26.74 18.57 10.05
C ASP A 88 -25.32 19.14 9.86
N THR A 89 -24.52 19.17 10.93
CA THR A 89 -23.11 19.60 10.84
C THR A 89 -22.27 18.58 10.08
N LEU A 90 -22.49 17.28 10.28
CA LEU A 90 -21.85 16.22 9.51
C LEU A 90 -22.25 16.26 8.03
N ALA A 91 -23.54 16.43 7.73
CA ALA A 91 -24.05 16.58 6.38
C ALA A 91 -23.51 17.84 5.69
N ALA A 92 -23.41 18.96 6.40
CA ALA A 92 -22.84 20.20 5.89
C ALA A 92 -21.34 20.08 5.59
N VAL A 93 -20.55 19.40 6.44
CA VAL A 93 -19.12 19.17 6.20
C VAL A 93 -18.91 18.23 5.01
N ILE A 94 -19.72 17.16 4.89
CA ILE A 94 -19.68 16.26 3.74
C ILE A 94 -20.10 17.00 2.46
N ALA A 95 -21.17 17.81 2.51
CA ALA A 95 -21.62 18.60 1.38
C ALA A 95 -20.59 19.67 0.97
N ALA A 96 -19.94 20.33 1.94
CA ALA A 96 -18.87 21.29 1.68
C ALA A 96 -17.63 20.61 1.10
N ALA A 97 -17.26 19.41 1.58
CA ALA A 97 -16.19 18.62 0.99
C ALA A 97 -16.52 18.24 -0.47
N ILE A 98 -17.73 17.72 -0.73
CA ILE A 98 -18.19 17.39 -2.09
C ILE A 98 -18.23 18.64 -2.98
N ALA A 99 -18.68 19.78 -2.46
CA ALA A 99 -18.72 21.04 -3.19
C ALA A 99 -17.31 21.56 -3.51
N ALA A 100 -16.35 21.45 -2.58
CA ALA A 100 -14.96 21.79 -2.83
C ALA A 100 -14.33 20.87 -3.89
N TYR A 101 -14.55 19.55 -3.79
CA TYR A 101 -14.09 18.58 -4.79
C TYR A 101 -14.72 18.80 -6.18
N GLN A 102 -15.98 19.22 -6.26
CA GLN A 102 -16.63 19.57 -7.53
C GLN A 102 -16.23 20.96 -8.04
N SER A 103 -15.99 21.93 -7.15
CA SER A 103 -15.56 23.29 -7.50
C SER A 103 -14.11 23.33 -8.02
N GLU A 104 -13.26 22.40 -7.60
CA GLU A 104 -11.94 22.12 -8.18
C GLU A 104 -12.02 21.30 -9.50
N GLY A 105 -13.17 21.38 -10.19
CA GLY A 105 -13.28 21.06 -11.60
C GLY A 105 -12.90 19.62 -11.93
N GLY A 106 -13.89 18.73 -11.76
CA GLY A 106 -14.02 17.63 -12.70
C GLY A 106 -13.94 18.21 -14.11
N THR A 107 -12.84 17.90 -14.80
CA THR A 107 -12.29 18.61 -15.97
C THR A 107 -11.81 20.04 -15.65
N GLY A 108 -10.49 20.22 -15.54
CA GLY A 108 -9.85 21.53 -15.66
C GLY A 108 -10.14 22.15 -17.03
N ASN A 109 -9.45 23.23 -17.42
CA ASN A 109 -9.65 23.93 -18.70
C ASN A 109 -9.34 23.04 -19.95
N LEU A 110 -10.11 21.98 -20.18
CA LEU A 110 -9.91 20.99 -21.22
C LEU A 110 -10.67 21.43 -22.46
N VAL A 111 -9.93 21.86 -23.48
CA VAL A 111 -10.49 22.19 -24.79
C VAL A 111 -10.50 20.93 -25.66
N VAL A 112 -11.68 20.39 -25.96
CA VAL A 112 -11.83 19.26 -26.88
C VAL A 112 -11.64 19.72 -28.32
N ARG A 113 -10.52 19.33 -28.94
CA ARG A 113 -10.23 19.65 -30.35
C ARG A 113 -10.74 18.62 -31.35
N LYS A 114 -10.82 17.34 -30.96
CA LYS A 114 -11.20 16.25 -31.89
C LYS A 114 -11.75 15.06 -31.12
N ILE A 115 -12.86 14.52 -31.61
CA ILE A 115 -13.43 13.26 -31.11
C ILE A 115 -13.34 12.24 -32.24
N LYS A 116 -12.59 11.16 -32.01
CA LYS A 116 -12.56 9.99 -32.89
C LYS A 116 -13.15 8.82 -32.12
N ARG A 117 -14.28 8.29 -32.60
CA ARG A 117 -14.84 7.06 -32.05
C ARG A 117 -13.96 5.89 -32.49
N ILE A 118 -13.45 5.15 -31.53
CA ILE A 118 -12.80 3.85 -31.76
C ILE A 118 -13.90 2.79 -31.69
N SER A 119 -13.95 1.90 -32.68
CA SER A 119 -14.87 0.76 -32.71
C SER A 119 -14.06 -0.48 -32.37
N GLY A 120 -14.49 -1.24 -31.37
CA GLY A 120 -13.83 -2.45 -30.87
C GLY A 120 -13.70 -2.45 -29.34
N ASP A 121 -13.20 -3.56 -28.79
CA ASP A 121 -12.96 -3.70 -27.35
C ASP A 121 -11.75 -2.86 -26.94
N SER A 122 -11.95 -1.89 -26.03
CA SER A 122 -10.85 -1.16 -25.42
C SER A 122 -10.15 -2.07 -24.41
N THR A 123 -8.83 -2.23 -24.54
CA THR A 123 -8.05 -2.91 -23.50
C THR A 123 -7.92 -2.02 -22.26
N THR A 124 -7.82 -2.62 -21.09
CA THR A 124 -7.65 -1.89 -19.82
C THR A 124 -6.40 -1.00 -19.83
N TRP A 125 -5.33 -1.43 -20.48
CA TRP A 125 -4.12 -0.62 -20.69
C TRP A 125 -4.33 0.56 -21.63
N SER A 126 -5.16 0.41 -22.67
CA SER A 126 -5.48 1.53 -23.57
C SER A 126 -6.25 2.63 -22.83
N ASN A 127 -7.16 2.26 -21.94
CA ASN A 127 -7.92 3.22 -21.14
C ASN A 127 -7.02 3.92 -20.12
N ALA A 128 -6.16 3.17 -19.42
CA ALA A 128 -5.20 3.75 -18.47
C ALA A 128 -4.23 4.73 -19.13
N ALA A 129 -3.73 4.42 -20.34
CA ALA A 129 -2.85 5.32 -21.08
C ALA A 129 -3.55 6.62 -21.51
N ILE A 130 -4.84 6.56 -21.83
CA ILE A 130 -5.64 7.75 -22.15
C ILE A 130 -5.81 8.63 -20.91
N GLU A 131 -6.07 8.02 -19.74
CA GLU A 131 -6.19 8.74 -18.47
C GLU A 131 -4.88 9.46 -18.10
N ASP A 132 -3.73 8.79 -18.21
CA ASP A 132 -2.41 9.39 -17.95
C ASP A 132 -2.09 10.55 -18.93
N CYS A 133 -2.50 10.40 -20.19
CA CYS A 133 -2.40 11.48 -21.18
C CYS A 133 -3.30 12.70 -20.89
N ILE A 134 -4.40 12.50 -20.16
CA ILE A 134 -5.29 13.59 -19.74
C ILE A 134 -4.72 14.26 -18.48
N GLU A 135 -4.24 13.48 -17.53
CA GLU A 135 -3.69 13.97 -16.26
C GLU A 135 -2.41 14.79 -16.47
N SER A 136 -1.51 14.34 -17.35
CA SER A 136 -0.32 15.12 -17.73
C SER A 136 -0.63 16.49 -18.36
N ARG A 137 -1.86 16.71 -18.84
CA ARG A 137 -2.35 17.98 -19.40
C ARG A 137 -3.20 18.78 -18.43
N ARG A 138 -3.38 18.30 -17.19
CA ARG A 138 -4.13 18.96 -16.13
C ARG A 138 -3.31 20.05 -15.40
N PHE A 139 -2.00 20.13 -15.65
CA PHE A 139 -1.07 21.10 -15.04
C PHE A 139 -0.57 22.12 -16.07
#